data_AF-A0A1J7CI39-F1
#
_entry.id   AF-A0A1J7CI39-F1
#
_cell.length_a   1.000
_cell.length_b   1.000
_cell.length_c   1.000
_cell.angle_alpha   90.00
_cell.angle_beta   90.00
_cell.angle_gamma   90.00
#
_symmetry.space_group_name_H-M   'P 1'
#
loop_
_entity.id
_entity.type
_entity.pdbx_description
1 polymer ?
#
loop_
_entity_poly.entity_id
_entity_poly.type
_entity_poly.pdbx_seq_one_letter_code
_entity_poly.pdbx_strand_id
1 'polypeptide(L)'
;MSGPRLRLHPHQPAAVDAIVRGLELPADGRVPEEGVRGQLVSATGTGKTITAAVAAHRLVPRGMVAIIVPTLDLIAQTVTQ
;
A
#
# COMPACT_ATOMS: atom_id res chain seq x y z
N MET A 1 -0.48 10.25 19.23
CA MET A 1 -1.43 10.90 18.30
C MET A 1 -2.01 9.81 17.42
N SER A 2 -3.29 9.46 17.58
CA SER A 2 -3.94 8.52 16.67
C SER A 2 -4.24 9.27 15.38
N GLY A 3 -3.48 9.00 14.31
CA GLY A 3 -3.78 9.54 12.98
C GLY A 3 -5.19 9.12 12.51
N PRO A 4 -5.74 9.78 11.48
CA PRO A 4 -7.02 9.41 10.92
C PRO A 4 -7.03 7.91 10.55
N ARG A 5 -8.10 7.20 10.93
CA ARG A 5 -8.31 5.82 10.50
C ARG A 5 -8.61 5.85 9.00
N LEU A 6 -7.64 5.47 8.16
CA LEU A 6 -7.83 5.23 6.73
C LEU A 6 -9.01 4.26 6.54
N ARG A 7 -10.10 4.74 5.95
CA ARG A 7 -11.28 3.93 5.64
C ARG A 7 -11.28 3.59 4.16
N LEU A 8 -11.48 2.31 3.85
CA LEU A 8 -11.64 1.86 2.47
C LEU A 8 -13.04 2.21 1.96
N HIS A 9 -13.11 2.67 0.71
CA HIS A 9 -14.35 2.73 -0.05
C HIS A 9 -14.74 1.34 -0.57
N PRO A 10 -16.02 1.07 -0.88
CA PRO A 10 -16.50 -0.28 -1.24
C PRO A 10 -15.75 -0.98 -2.38
N HIS A 11 -15.16 -0.24 -3.33
CA HIS A 11 -14.41 -0.79 -4.46
C HIS A 11 -12.94 -1.14 -4.15
N GLN A 12 -12.41 -0.71 -3.01
CA GLN A 12 -11.00 -0.85 -2.67
C GLN A 12 -10.61 -2.18 -1.99
N PRO A 13 -11.44 -2.84 -1.15
CA PRO A 13 -11.07 -4.08 -0.46
C PRO A 13 -10.54 -5.17 -1.39
N ALA A 14 -11.19 -5.39 -2.53
CA ALA A 14 -10.77 -6.41 -3.48
C ALA A 14 -9.35 -6.14 -4.03
N ALA A 15 -9.01 -4.87 -4.27
CA ALA A 15 -7.68 -4.47 -4.71
C ALA A 15 -6.64 -4.64 -3.61
N VAL A 16 -6.97 -4.26 -2.36
CA VAL A 16 -6.09 -4.48 -1.20
C VAL A 16 -5.79 -5.97 -1.03
N ASP A 17 -6.82 -6.82 -1.07
CA ASP A 17 -6.65 -8.25 -0.87
C ASP A 17 -5.85 -8.89 -2.01
N ALA A 18 -6.01 -8.41 -3.24
CA ALA A 18 -5.19 -8.86 -4.37
C ALA A 18 -3.71 -8.47 -4.21
N ILE A 19 -3.43 -7.26 -3.74
CA ILE A 19 -2.05 -6.80 -3.46
C ILE A 19 -1.42 -7.67 -2.36
N VAL A 20 -2.14 -7.89 -1.25
CA VAL A 20 -1.63 -8.68 -0.11
C VAL A 20 -1.29 -10.10 -0.57
N ARG A 21 -2.24 -10.80 -1.23
CA ARG A 21 -2.00 -12.16 -1.73
C ARG A 21 -0.85 -12.23 -2.75
N GLY A 22 -0.67 -11.19 -3.56
CA GLY A 22 0.39 -11.17 -4.58
C GLY A 22 1.78 -10.84 -4.04
N LEU A 23 1.87 -10.17 -2.89
CA LEU A 23 3.12 -9.64 -2.34
C LEU A 23 3.52 -10.26 -0.98
N GLU A 24 2.66 -11.06 -0.36
CA GLU A 24 2.97 -11.73 0.90
C GLU A 24 4.15 -12.70 0.74
N LEU A 25 5.04 -12.69 1.75
CA LEU A 25 6.16 -13.62 1.79
C LEU A 25 5.72 -14.95 2.42
N PRO A 26 6.38 -16.07 2.08
CA PRO A 26 6.17 -17.34 2.77
C PRO A 26 6.38 -17.20 4.29
N ALA A 27 5.71 -18.05 5.05
CA ALA A 27 5.72 -18.00 6.52
C ALA A 27 7.12 -18.19 7.15
N ASP A 28 8.05 -18.82 6.42
CA ASP A 28 9.46 -18.96 6.81
C ASP A 28 10.29 -17.68 6.59
N GLY A 29 9.67 -16.62 6.05
CA GLY A 29 10.28 -15.32 5.80
C GLY A 29 11.23 -15.29 4.59
N ARG A 30 11.30 -16.38 3.80
CA ARG A 30 12.22 -16.46 2.67
C ARG A 30 11.75 -15.59 1.51
N VAL A 31 12.59 -14.63 1.12
CA VAL A 31 12.35 -13.81 -0.08
C VAL A 31 12.88 -14.57 -1.31
N PRO A 32 12.10 -14.69 -2.41
CA PRO A 32 12.60 -15.21 -3.68
C PRO A 32 13.82 -14.42 -4.18
N GLU A 33 14.72 -15.07 -4.92
CA GLU A 33 15.94 -14.41 -5.44
C GLU A 33 15.63 -13.18 -6.31
N GLU A 34 14.57 -13.23 -7.12
CA GLU A 34 14.12 -12.10 -7.94
C GLU A 34 13.28 -11.07 -7.16
N GLY A 35 12.99 -11.36 -5.90
CA GLY A 35 12.04 -10.63 -5.06
C GLY A 35 10.59 -10.86 -5.47
N VAL A 36 9.68 -10.12 -4.82
CA VAL A 36 8.25 -10.11 -5.14
C VAL A 36 7.86 -8.71 -5.57
N ARG A 37 7.19 -8.58 -6.72
CA ARG A 37 6.86 -7.29 -7.34
C ARG A 37 5.44 -7.34 -7.87
N GLY A 38 4.77 -6.20 -7.80
CA GLY A 38 3.40 -6.04 -8.30
C GLY A 38 3.10 -4.58 -8.59
N GLN A 39 2.12 -4.35 -9.47
CA GLN A 39 1.69 -3.02 -9.87
C GLN A 39 0.18 -2.89 -9.69
N LEU A 40 -0.24 -1.90 -8.89
CA LEU A 40 -1.63 -1.47 -8.82
C LEU A 40 -1.90 -0.46 -9.94
N VAL A 41 -2.76 -0.82 -10.88
CA VAL A 41 -3.29 0.10 -11.88
C VAL A 41 -4.68 0.54 -11.44
N SER A 42 -4.92 1.85 -11.43
CA SER A 42 -6.18 2.43 -10.98
C SER A 42 -6.41 3.79 -11.61
N ALA A 43 -7.67 4.15 -11.85
CA ALA A 43 -8.01 5.45 -12.42
C ALA A 43 -7.69 6.59 -11.43
N THR A 44 -7.40 7.79 -11.96
CA THR A 44 -7.17 8.97 -11.13
C THR A 44 -8.40 9.29 -10.27
N GLY A 45 -8.20 9.79 -9.05
CA GLY A 45 -9.29 10.10 -8.12
C GLY A 45 -9.95 8.91 -7.40
N THR A 46 -9.64 7.66 -7.76
CA THR A 46 -10.27 6.46 -7.14
C THR A 46 -9.63 6.00 -5.82
N GLY A 47 -8.64 6.74 -5.32
CA GLY A 47 -8.00 6.49 -4.03
C GLY A 47 -6.84 5.48 -4.06
N LYS A 48 -6.09 5.38 -5.16
CA LYS A 48 -4.84 4.58 -5.27
C LYS A 48 -3.89 4.73 -4.06
N THR A 49 -3.76 5.94 -3.52
CA THR A 49 -2.91 6.22 -2.34
C THR A 49 -3.44 5.51 -1.08
N ILE A 50 -4.75 5.57 -0.82
CA ILE A 50 -5.41 4.90 0.31
C ILE A 50 -5.28 3.38 0.16
N THR A 51 -5.56 2.84 -1.03
CA THR A 51 -5.41 1.40 -1.30
C THR A 51 -3.99 0.91 -1.03
N ALA A 52 -2.98 1.64 -1.52
CA ALA A 52 -1.57 1.31 -1.31
C ALA A 52 -1.16 1.38 0.17
N ALA A 53 -1.59 2.42 0.89
CA ALA A 53 -1.28 2.60 2.31
C ALA A 53 -1.86 1.48 3.17
N VAL A 54 -3.11 1.09 2.94
CA VAL A 54 -3.74 -0.02 3.67
C VAL A 54 -3.07 -1.36 3.34
N ALA A 55 -2.75 -1.61 2.07
CA ALA A 55 -2.03 -2.83 1.68
C ALA A 55 -0.63 -2.89 2.32
N ALA A 56 0.12 -1.80 2.30
CA ALA A 56 1.43 -1.72 2.94
C ALA A 56 1.35 -1.96 4.46
N HIS A 57 0.35 -1.38 5.14
CA HIS A 57 0.15 -1.61 6.57
C HIS A 57 -0.18 -3.08 6.90
N ARG A 58 -0.90 -3.78 6.00
CA ARG A 58 -1.17 -5.22 6.17
C ARG A 58 0.06 -6.09 5.89
N LEU A 59 0.86 -5.75 4.88
CA LEU A 59 2.06 -6.51 4.49
C LEU A 59 3.21 -6.35 5.50
N VAL A 60 3.43 -5.12 5.99
CA VAL A 60 4.55 -4.78 6.89
C VAL A 60 4.07 -3.95 8.08
N PRO A 61 3.23 -4.53 8.98
CA PRO A 61 2.57 -3.79 10.07
C PRO A 61 3.52 -3.10 11.04
N ARG A 62 4.76 -3.61 11.15
CA ARG A 62 5.85 -3.05 11.97
C ARG A 62 7.11 -2.78 11.15
N GLY A 63 7.03 -2.90 9.83
CA GLY A 63 8.16 -2.72 8.94
C GLY A 63 8.31 -1.29 8.45
N MET A 64 9.26 -1.10 7.53
CA MET A 64 9.50 0.18 6.88
C MET A 64 8.77 0.23 5.54
N VAL A 65 8.09 1.35 5.28
CA VAL A 65 7.46 1.63 3.98
C VAL A 65 8.17 2.81 3.35
N ALA A 66 8.76 2.60 2.17
CA ALA A 66 9.36 3.67 1.37
C ALA A 66 8.32 4.22 0.38
N ILE A 67 8.12 5.54 0.40
CA ILE A 67 7.22 6.25 -0.52
C ILE A 67 8.05 7.15 -1.40
N ILE A 68 7.97 6.94 -2.72
CA ILE A 68 8.67 7.74 -3.72
C ILE A 68 7.60 8.44 -4.57
N VAL A 69 7.69 9.75 -4.67
CA VAL A 69 6.77 10.61 -5.44
C VAL A 69 7.57 11.65 -6.23
N PRO A 70 7.03 12.16 -7.35
CA PRO A 70 7.78 13.07 -8.21
C PRO A 70 7.84 14.52 -7.72
N THR A 71 7.05 14.92 -6.71
CA THR A 71 7.01 16.30 -6.21
C THR A 71 6.84 16.37 -4.69
N LEU A 72 7.29 17.47 -4.08
CA LEU A 72 7.10 17.73 -2.65
C LEU A 72 5.61 17.86 -2.27
N ASP A 73 4.78 18.46 -3.12
CA ASP A 73 3.34 18.59 -2.88
C ASP A 73 2.66 17.22 -2.76
N LEU A 74 3.10 16.23 -3.55
CA LEU A 74 2.59 14.87 -3.45
C LEU A 74 3.03 14.19 -2.15
N ILE A 75 4.20 14.54 -1.59
CA ILE A 75 4.60 14.08 -0.25
C ILE A 75 3.62 14.66 0.78
N ALA A 76 3.38 15.97 0.75
CA ALA A 76 2.48 16.64 1.68
C ALA A 76 1.05 16.05 1.64
N GLN A 77 0.54 15.76 0.44
CA GLN A 77 -0.75 15.08 0.27
C GLN A 77 -0.73 13.66 0.85
N THR A 78 0.35 12.91 0.63
CA THR A 78 0.41 11.51 1.06
C THR A 78 0.49 11.36 2.58
N VAL A 79 1.16 12.27 3.29
CA VAL A 79 1.29 12.21 4.76
C VAL A 79 0.06 12.72 5.51
N THR A 80 -0.83 13.44 4.83
CA THR A 80 -2.04 14.04 5.43
C THR A 80 -3.34 13.29 5.12
N GLN A 81 -3.32 12.38 4.15
CA GLN A 81 -4.47 11.56 3.74
C GLN A 81 -4.77 10.38 4.68
#